data_AF-F2URK3-F1
#
_entry.id   AF-F2URK3-F1
#
_cell.length_a   1.000
_cell.length_b   1.000
_cell.length_c   1.000
_cell.angle_alpha   90.00
_cell.angle_beta   90.00
_cell.angle_gamma   90.00
#
_symmetry.space_group_name_H-M   'P 1'
#
loop_
_entity.id
_entity.type
_entity.pdbx_description
1 polymer ?
#
loop_
_entity_poly.entity_id
_entity_poly.type
_entity_poly.pdbx_seq_one_letter_code
_entity_poly.pdbx_strand_id
1 'polypeptide(L)'
;MARSVSTHTHAHMRGASLVLVGLFPLLLSFILVPGGTMMMETAKADALADFNRVYEALNVTYFGGVTKPMADRIFSRADIPHMITILNMGAAFERQDNTVVFLGYLSNDSDPTVGALRQYWDNFATVTTPAARRSALLVPHALGLMAQLTESQEALSFMQDMLADLNNPITNLLHAILPKLSPDMGEQEELLTGLVKQLLRGLSFYNGTILATAVQLLDDTLDLVVGDDGVLDGLTDVVDDIVGGLLGGSGSTDSSRPLDGEEGDDGFFTFLFGSRRRRGVAPADDSPQTESIVLDYCQHTGVSDAFTNSDVDRVAAVMTSVASSSQASFDVACCLEFTNGGEGARFGLQGDGLSVVDNKREAAVVFNQGCGRIKIVNVINYCGQPASNVIGCAPVGGDTEMLVRLSSHQSDARLWLHETGHNVGLGHNRDSADYIMYPTLTGNLNDNFALTLEECGAFHSPPPTARVQISATNATCASVQQPPGSGDGDDDDGNGGGGGGGGSSDGSSGLLTGATSWAVFGVGIALAAVAVVVVSVFARARAGR
;
A
#
# COMPACT_ATOMS: atom_id res chain seq x y z
N MET A 1 -61.29 32.54 -37.35
CA MET A 1 -60.20 32.47 -38.35
C MET A 1 -59.45 31.16 -38.06
N ALA A 2 -59.78 29.99 -38.60
CA ALA A 2 -59.97 29.51 -39.98
C ALA A 2 -58.65 29.27 -40.76
N ARG A 3 -58.32 27.96 -40.89
CA ARG A 3 -57.49 27.26 -41.90
C ARG A 3 -55.96 27.50 -41.85
N SER A 4 -55.07 26.57 -42.21
CA SER A 4 -55.19 25.44 -43.13
C SER A 4 -54.20 24.30 -42.82
N VAL A 5 -54.70 23.09 -43.08
CA VAL A 5 -54.06 21.79 -43.34
C VAL A 5 -53.01 21.87 -44.47
N SER A 6 -51.93 21.08 -44.36
CA SER A 6 -51.32 20.41 -45.53
C SER A 6 -50.78 19.03 -45.14
N THR A 7 -51.28 18.04 -45.87
CA THR A 7 -50.97 16.61 -45.86
C THR A 7 -49.87 16.29 -46.88
N HIS A 8 -48.92 15.42 -46.54
CA HIS A 8 -48.20 14.63 -47.54
C HIS A 8 -48.31 13.12 -47.26
N THR A 9 -48.74 12.43 -48.30
CA THR A 9 -48.97 11.00 -48.47
C THR A 9 -47.82 10.34 -49.25
N HIS A 10 -47.81 8.99 -49.19
CA HIS A 10 -47.07 7.99 -49.99
C HIS A 10 -45.64 7.65 -49.49
N ALA A 11 -45.19 6.38 -49.43
CA ALA A 11 -45.67 5.15 -50.05
C ALA A 11 -45.26 3.90 -49.22
N HIS A 12 -46.13 2.88 -49.27
CA HIS A 12 -45.81 1.50 -48.94
C HIS A 12 -44.74 0.93 -49.90
N MET A 13 -43.74 0.23 -49.36
CA MET A 13 -43.12 -0.90 -50.05
C MET A 13 -43.09 -2.11 -49.13
N ARG A 14 -43.88 -3.12 -49.51
CA ARG A 14 -43.85 -4.49 -48.96
C ARG A 14 -42.72 -5.23 -49.69
N GLY A 15 -41.68 -5.61 -48.96
CA GLY A 15 -40.69 -6.61 -49.39
C GLY A 15 -40.88 -7.87 -48.57
N ALA A 16 -41.63 -8.83 -49.09
CA ALA A 16 -41.76 -10.16 -48.53
C ALA A 16 -40.55 -11.00 -49.00
N SER A 17 -39.59 -11.24 -48.11
CA SER A 17 -38.54 -12.24 -48.33
C SER A 17 -39.02 -13.59 -47.83
N LEU A 18 -39.34 -14.43 -48.81
CA LEU A 18 -39.55 -15.87 -48.69
C LEU A 18 -38.19 -16.51 -48.35
N VAL A 19 -38.02 -17.08 -47.16
CA VAL A 19 -36.87 -17.96 -46.85
C VAL A 19 -37.38 -19.37 -46.65
N LEU A 20 -36.90 -20.26 -47.52
CA LEU A 20 -37.13 -21.69 -47.54
C LEU A 20 -36.83 -22.34 -46.19
N VAL A 21 -37.82 -23.00 -45.60
CA VAL A 21 -37.63 -24.00 -44.55
C VAL A 21 -37.19 -25.31 -45.23
N GLY A 22 -35.88 -25.55 -45.23
CA GLY A 22 -35.30 -26.84 -45.62
C GLY A 22 -35.34 -27.82 -44.45
N LEU A 23 -36.25 -28.79 -44.54
CA LEU A 23 -36.23 -30.00 -43.72
C LEU A 23 -35.08 -30.91 -44.18
N PHE A 24 -34.09 -31.14 -43.32
CA PHE A 24 -33.11 -32.22 -43.45
C PHE A 24 -33.16 -33.07 -42.17
N PRO A 25 -33.47 -34.37 -42.25
CA PRO A 25 -33.30 -35.28 -41.12
C PRO A 25 -31.88 -35.85 -41.17
N LEU A 26 -30.99 -35.33 -40.33
CA LEU A 26 -29.70 -35.96 -40.05
C LEU A 26 -29.85 -36.78 -38.77
N LEU A 27 -30.18 -38.06 -38.98
CA LEU A 27 -29.98 -39.15 -38.03
C LEU A 27 -28.48 -39.22 -37.70
N LEU A 28 -28.06 -38.54 -36.63
CA LEU A 28 -26.80 -38.82 -35.97
C LEU A 28 -27.10 -39.71 -34.76
N SER A 29 -26.65 -40.95 -34.86
CA SER A 29 -26.69 -41.95 -33.81
C SER A 29 -26.04 -41.43 -32.53
N PHE A 30 -26.85 -41.11 -31.52
CA PHE A 30 -26.38 -41.04 -30.13
C PHE A 30 -26.02 -42.46 -29.70
N ILE A 31 -24.74 -42.80 -29.78
CA ILE A 31 -24.17 -43.85 -28.94
C ILE A 31 -24.17 -43.28 -27.53
N LEU A 32 -25.18 -43.63 -26.76
CA LEU A 32 -25.19 -43.50 -25.30
C LEU A 32 -23.98 -44.29 -24.77
N VAL A 33 -22.89 -43.59 -24.45
CA VAL A 33 -21.85 -44.11 -23.58
C VAL A 33 -22.32 -43.83 -22.15
N PRO A 34 -22.74 -44.84 -21.37
CA PRO A 34 -23.11 -44.67 -19.98
C PRO A 34 -21.82 -44.51 -19.16
N GLY A 35 -21.29 -43.29 -19.15
CA GLY A 35 -20.04 -42.96 -18.41
C GLY A 35 -19.79 -41.47 -18.19
N GLY A 36 -20.61 -40.57 -18.73
CA GLY A 36 -20.39 -39.12 -18.69
C GLY A 36 -20.86 -38.40 -17.41
N THR A 37 -21.64 -39.04 -16.54
CA THR A 37 -22.20 -38.38 -15.35
C THR A 37 -21.22 -38.25 -14.19
N MET A 38 -20.24 -39.14 -14.04
CA MET A 38 -19.30 -39.06 -12.91
C MET A 38 -18.23 -37.97 -13.07
N MET A 39 -17.88 -37.54 -14.28
CA MET A 39 -16.82 -36.52 -14.47
C MET A 39 -17.30 -35.09 -14.17
N MET A 40 -18.58 -34.77 -14.38
CA MET A 40 -19.11 -33.42 -14.12
C MET A 40 -19.29 -33.15 -12.62
N GLU A 41 -19.56 -34.18 -11.81
CA GLU A 41 -19.79 -34.03 -10.38
C GLU A 41 -18.47 -33.74 -9.63
N THR A 42 -17.37 -34.39 -10.02
CA THR A 42 -16.04 -34.13 -9.47
C THR A 42 -15.56 -32.71 -9.80
N ALA A 43 -15.69 -32.26 -11.05
CA ALA A 43 -15.26 -30.92 -11.46
C ALA A 43 -15.99 -29.80 -10.70
N LYS A 44 -17.27 -30.01 -10.34
CA LYS A 44 -18.03 -29.05 -9.54
C LYS A 44 -17.59 -29.03 -8.07
N ALA A 45 -17.26 -30.19 -7.50
CA ALA A 45 -16.74 -30.29 -6.14
C ALA A 45 -15.38 -29.59 -6.02
N ASP A 46 -14.50 -29.80 -7.01
CA ASP A 46 -13.17 -29.17 -7.07
C ASP A 46 -13.30 -27.63 -7.19
N ALA A 47 -14.15 -27.13 -8.10
CA ALA A 47 -14.37 -25.69 -8.26
C ALA A 47 -14.94 -25.00 -7.00
N LEU A 48 -15.76 -25.70 -6.21
CA LEU A 48 -16.26 -25.16 -4.94
C LEU A 48 -15.18 -25.17 -3.85
N ALA A 49 -14.36 -26.22 -3.81
CA ALA A 49 -13.21 -26.29 -2.90
C ALA A 49 -12.20 -25.16 -3.19
N ASP A 50 -11.92 -24.91 -4.47
CA ASP A 50 -11.05 -23.82 -4.91
C ASP A 50 -11.61 -22.44 -4.56
N PHE A 51 -12.92 -22.22 -4.80
CA PHE A 51 -13.58 -20.98 -4.38
C PHE A 51 -13.47 -20.74 -2.88
N ASN A 52 -13.76 -21.76 -2.06
CA ASN A 52 -13.71 -21.63 -0.60
C ASN A 52 -12.29 -21.35 -0.11
N ARG A 53 -11.27 -21.98 -0.73
CA ARG A 53 -9.86 -21.69 -0.44
C ARG A 53 -9.52 -20.23 -0.73
N VAL A 54 -9.92 -19.71 -1.90
CA VAL A 54 -9.67 -18.32 -2.28
C VAL A 54 -10.42 -17.35 -1.37
N TYR A 55 -11.67 -17.65 -1.05
CA TYR A 55 -12.50 -16.87 -0.14
C TYR A 55 -11.88 -16.78 1.26
N GLU A 56 -11.48 -17.93 1.84
CA GLU A 56 -10.85 -17.97 3.16
C GLU A 56 -9.53 -17.23 3.17
N ALA A 57 -8.67 -17.48 2.17
CA ALA A 57 -7.39 -16.78 2.03
C ALA A 57 -7.56 -15.26 1.94
N LEU A 58 -8.50 -14.77 1.12
CA LEU A 58 -8.80 -13.33 1.04
C LEU A 58 -9.38 -12.78 2.35
N ASN A 59 -10.12 -13.58 3.12
CA ASN A 59 -10.74 -13.15 4.36
C ASN A 59 -9.73 -13.05 5.52
N VAL A 60 -8.68 -13.89 5.51
CA VAL A 60 -7.65 -13.93 6.57
C VAL A 60 -6.38 -13.16 6.21
N THR A 61 -6.15 -12.87 4.93
CA THR A 61 -4.96 -12.12 4.52
C THR A 61 -5.16 -10.65 4.81
N TYR A 62 -4.32 -10.06 5.64
CA TYR A 62 -4.26 -8.62 5.83
C TYR A 62 -3.47 -7.99 4.67
N PHE A 63 -4.02 -6.98 4.00
CA PHE A 63 -3.43 -6.44 2.76
C PHE A 63 -2.22 -5.51 2.99
N GLY A 64 -2.03 -4.97 4.20
CA GLY A 64 -0.88 -4.12 4.52
C GLY A 64 0.44 -4.83 4.17
N GLY A 65 1.14 -4.35 3.15
CA GLY A 65 2.40 -4.94 2.68
C GLY A 65 2.28 -6.16 1.76
N VAL A 66 1.11 -6.41 1.15
CA VAL A 66 1.04 -7.42 0.07
C VAL A 66 1.95 -6.99 -1.05
N THR A 67 2.97 -7.79 -1.28
CA THR A 67 3.92 -7.65 -2.37
C THR A 67 3.59 -8.66 -3.47
N LYS A 68 4.13 -8.45 -4.67
CA LYS A 68 4.00 -9.46 -5.74
C LYS A 68 4.45 -10.87 -5.30
N PRO A 69 5.61 -11.07 -4.65
CA PRO A 69 6.01 -12.40 -4.16
C PRO A 69 5.05 -13.01 -3.13
N MET A 70 4.37 -12.18 -2.33
CA MET A 70 3.33 -12.66 -1.41
C MET A 70 2.08 -13.09 -2.17
N ALA A 71 1.60 -12.26 -3.11
CA ALA A 71 0.47 -12.59 -3.97
C ALA A 71 0.71 -13.90 -4.75
N ASP A 72 1.88 -14.05 -5.38
CA ASP A 72 2.28 -15.25 -6.13
C ASP A 72 2.43 -16.50 -5.24
N ARG A 73 2.59 -16.35 -3.92
CA ARG A 73 2.67 -17.46 -2.94
C ARG A 73 1.30 -17.93 -2.49
N ILE A 74 0.37 -16.99 -2.28
CA ILE A 74 -0.97 -17.28 -1.75
C ILE A 74 -1.89 -17.74 -2.89
N PHE A 75 -1.77 -17.13 -4.05
CA PHE A 75 -2.67 -17.31 -5.17
C PHE A 75 -1.93 -17.58 -6.47
N SER A 76 -2.66 -18.21 -7.39
CA SER A 76 -2.24 -18.43 -8.76
C SER A 76 -3.18 -17.70 -9.73
N ARG A 77 -2.80 -17.57 -10.99
CA ARG A 77 -3.69 -16.98 -12.01
C ARG A 77 -4.98 -17.78 -12.24
N ALA A 78 -5.00 -19.06 -11.89
CA ALA A 78 -6.21 -19.88 -11.94
C ALA A 78 -7.28 -19.43 -10.92
N ASP A 79 -6.89 -18.65 -9.90
CA ASP A 79 -7.78 -18.16 -8.85
C ASP A 79 -8.54 -16.87 -9.24
N ILE A 80 -8.12 -16.18 -10.31
CA ILE A 80 -8.70 -14.90 -10.77
C ILE A 80 -10.23 -14.98 -10.97
N PRO A 81 -10.80 -16.02 -11.64
CA PRO A 81 -12.25 -16.13 -11.79
C PRO A 81 -13.00 -16.18 -10.44
N HIS A 82 -12.41 -16.81 -9.42
CA HIS A 82 -12.98 -16.85 -8.08
C HIS A 82 -12.89 -15.48 -7.38
N MET A 83 -11.77 -14.77 -7.55
CA MET A 83 -11.61 -13.40 -7.05
C MET A 83 -12.63 -12.44 -7.69
N ILE A 84 -12.87 -12.53 -9.00
CA ILE A 84 -13.90 -11.74 -9.69
C ILE A 84 -15.31 -12.08 -9.15
N THR A 85 -15.57 -13.36 -8.86
CA THR A 85 -16.82 -13.78 -8.23
C THR A 85 -16.98 -13.14 -6.85
N ILE A 86 -15.92 -13.09 -6.05
CA ILE A 86 -15.90 -12.47 -4.72
C ILE A 86 -16.07 -10.95 -4.80
N LEU A 87 -15.43 -10.29 -5.77
CA LEU A 87 -15.60 -8.85 -6.01
C LEU A 87 -17.08 -8.51 -6.30
N ASN A 88 -17.74 -9.35 -7.08
CA ASN A 88 -19.17 -9.21 -7.40
C ASN A 88 -20.12 -9.49 -6.23
N MET A 89 -19.63 -10.00 -5.09
CA MET A 89 -20.45 -10.14 -3.88
C MET A 89 -20.80 -8.79 -3.25
N GLY A 90 -20.10 -7.70 -3.61
CA GLY A 90 -20.34 -6.38 -3.05
C GLY A 90 -20.14 -6.36 -1.52
N ALA A 91 -20.99 -5.59 -0.84
CA ALA A 91 -20.96 -5.45 0.61
C ALA A 91 -21.17 -6.77 1.40
N ALA A 92 -21.54 -7.88 0.75
CA ALA A 92 -21.64 -9.19 1.40
C ALA A 92 -20.26 -9.80 1.74
N PHE A 93 -19.17 -9.27 1.17
CA PHE A 93 -17.80 -9.66 1.52
C PHE A 93 -17.09 -8.51 2.23
N GLU A 94 -16.70 -8.71 3.49
CA GLU A 94 -16.12 -7.66 4.34
C GLU A 94 -14.69 -7.25 3.92
N ARG A 95 -14.04 -8.01 3.04
CA ARG A 95 -12.66 -7.78 2.58
C ARG A 95 -12.57 -7.52 1.08
N GLN A 96 -13.55 -6.82 0.51
CA GLN A 96 -13.57 -6.48 -0.92
C GLN A 96 -12.28 -5.80 -1.40
N ASP A 97 -11.69 -4.97 -0.55
CA ASP A 97 -10.43 -4.28 -0.75
C ASP A 97 -9.29 -5.26 -1.06
N ASN A 98 -9.17 -6.34 -0.28
CA ASN A 98 -8.18 -7.39 -0.56
C ASN A 98 -8.33 -7.96 -1.96
N THR A 99 -9.58 -8.21 -2.39
CA THR A 99 -9.86 -8.74 -3.73
C THR A 99 -9.34 -7.81 -4.82
N VAL A 100 -9.61 -6.51 -4.72
CA VAL A 100 -9.16 -5.53 -5.72
C VAL A 100 -7.64 -5.53 -5.85
N VAL A 101 -6.90 -5.61 -4.73
CA VAL A 101 -5.44 -5.53 -4.85
C VAL A 101 -4.77 -6.82 -5.27
N PHE A 102 -5.25 -7.98 -4.83
CA PHE A 102 -4.74 -9.25 -5.35
C PHE A 102 -4.98 -9.38 -6.86
N LEU A 103 -6.13 -8.90 -7.33
CA LEU A 103 -6.38 -8.76 -8.76
C LEU A 103 -5.30 -7.87 -9.42
N GLY A 104 -4.96 -6.72 -8.82
CA GLY A 104 -3.86 -5.85 -9.28
C GLY A 104 -2.51 -6.55 -9.48
N TYR A 105 -2.12 -7.45 -8.57
CA TYR A 105 -0.83 -8.15 -8.63
C TYR A 105 -0.79 -9.35 -9.59
N LEU A 106 -1.92 -10.01 -9.82
CA LEU A 106 -2.00 -11.31 -10.51
C LEU A 106 -2.47 -11.21 -11.96
N SER A 107 -3.20 -10.15 -12.30
CA SER A 107 -3.98 -10.08 -13.55
C SER A 107 -3.23 -9.40 -14.68
N ASN A 108 -3.60 -9.73 -15.92
CA ASN A 108 -3.09 -9.08 -17.14
C ASN A 108 -4.15 -9.09 -18.27
N ASP A 109 -3.78 -8.62 -19.46
CA ASP A 109 -4.70 -8.52 -20.62
C ASP A 109 -5.28 -9.87 -21.14
N SER A 110 -4.81 -11.01 -20.64
CA SER A 110 -5.35 -12.32 -21.04
C SER A 110 -6.51 -12.81 -20.16
N ASP A 111 -6.88 -12.06 -19.13
CA ASP A 111 -7.95 -12.41 -18.20
C ASP A 111 -8.98 -11.26 -18.07
N PRO A 112 -10.24 -11.55 -17.65
CA PRO A 112 -11.33 -10.58 -17.70
C PRO A 112 -11.29 -9.56 -16.55
N THR A 113 -10.15 -9.39 -15.88
CA THR A 113 -10.07 -8.62 -14.63
C THR A 113 -10.32 -7.14 -14.83
N VAL A 114 -9.71 -6.52 -15.84
CA VAL A 114 -9.92 -5.07 -16.08
C VAL A 114 -11.39 -4.79 -16.39
N GLY A 115 -12.02 -5.64 -17.21
CA GLY A 115 -13.46 -5.59 -17.46
C GLY A 115 -14.30 -5.74 -16.18
N ALA A 116 -13.91 -6.65 -15.27
CA ALA A 116 -14.57 -6.82 -13.97
C ALA A 116 -14.39 -5.61 -13.05
N LEU A 117 -13.20 -5.01 -12.99
CA LEU A 117 -12.95 -3.79 -12.21
C LEU A 117 -13.73 -2.59 -12.76
N ARG A 118 -13.82 -2.45 -14.09
CA ARG A 118 -14.66 -1.43 -14.72
C ARG A 118 -16.12 -1.63 -14.38
N GLN A 119 -16.64 -2.85 -14.53
CA GLN A 119 -18.01 -3.18 -14.16
C GLN A 119 -18.27 -2.90 -12.67
N TYR A 120 -17.32 -3.23 -11.80
CA TYR A 120 -17.40 -2.94 -10.36
C TYR A 120 -17.46 -1.43 -10.09
N TRP A 121 -16.60 -0.64 -10.73
CA TRP A 121 -16.58 0.82 -10.63
C TRP A 121 -17.90 1.46 -11.09
N ASP A 122 -18.38 1.08 -12.27
CA ASP A 122 -19.60 1.64 -12.87
C ASP A 122 -20.84 1.34 -12.01
N ASN A 123 -20.92 0.10 -11.52
CA ASN A 123 -22.04 -0.37 -10.67
C ASN A 123 -21.82 -0.11 -9.19
N PHE A 124 -20.74 0.56 -8.79
CA PHE A 124 -20.48 0.87 -7.40
C PHE A 124 -21.69 1.64 -6.85
N ALA A 125 -22.27 1.13 -5.77
CA ALA A 125 -23.38 1.77 -5.09
C ALA A 125 -22.83 2.72 -4.02
N THR A 126 -23.68 3.61 -3.48
CA THR A 126 -23.31 4.41 -2.30
C THR A 126 -22.75 3.51 -1.21
N VAL A 127 -21.61 3.89 -0.65
CA VAL A 127 -20.88 3.14 0.37
C VAL A 127 -21.81 2.73 1.50
N THR A 128 -21.86 1.44 1.77
CA THR A 128 -22.57 0.88 2.93
C THR A 128 -21.62 0.31 3.98
N THR A 129 -20.36 0.05 3.62
CA THR A 129 -19.33 -0.47 4.52
C THR A 129 -17.97 0.19 4.23
N PRO A 130 -17.10 0.35 5.24
CA PRO A 130 -15.74 0.85 5.04
C PRO A 130 -14.95 0.04 4.01
N ALA A 131 -15.12 -1.29 3.98
CA ALA A 131 -14.45 -2.16 3.03
C ALA A 131 -14.85 -1.90 1.57
N ALA A 132 -16.15 -1.72 1.31
CA ALA A 132 -16.63 -1.38 -0.03
C ALA A 132 -16.09 -0.02 -0.49
N ARG A 133 -16.01 0.95 0.42
CA ARG A 133 -15.36 2.25 0.14
C ARG A 133 -13.91 2.06 -0.30
N ARG A 134 -13.14 1.29 0.47
CA ARG A 134 -11.72 1.05 0.19
C ARG A 134 -11.49 0.30 -1.10
N SER A 135 -12.28 -0.72 -1.42
CA SER A 135 -12.13 -1.42 -2.69
C SER A 135 -12.32 -0.51 -3.88
N ALA A 136 -13.27 0.43 -3.85
CA ALA A 136 -13.41 1.44 -4.89
C ALA A 136 -12.17 2.36 -4.95
N LEU A 137 -11.70 2.86 -3.79
CA LEU A 137 -10.50 3.69 -3.72
C LEU A 137 -9.22 2.97 -4.20
N LEU A 138 -9.19 1.64 -4.17
CA LEU A 138 -8.05 0.83 -4.59
C LEU A 138 -8.08 0.46 -6.08
N VAL A 139 -9.17 0.72 -6.82
CA VAL A 139 -9.24 0.39 -8.25
C VAL A 139 -8.14 1.10 -9.04
N PRO A 140 -7.91 2.42 -8.92
CA PRO A 140 -6.79 3.09 -9.59
C PRO A 140 -5.44 2.46 -9.31
N HIS A 141 -5.17 2.13 -8.04
CA HIS A 141 -3.93 1.49 -7.63
C HIS A 141 -3.76 0.11 -8.29
N ALA A 142 -4.80 -0.72 -8.29
CA ALA A 142 -4.77 -2.04 -8.93
C ALA A 142 -4.51 -1.93 -10.44
N LEU A 143 -5.09 -0.93 -11.12
CA LEU A 143 -4.82 -0.67 -12.54
C LEU A 143 -3.37 -0.25 -12.78
N GLY A 144 -2.82 0.60 -11.90
CA GLY A 144 -1.41 0.99 -11.93
C GLY A 144 -0.47 -0.21 -11.76
N LEU A 145 -0.78 -1.12 -10.83
CA LEU A 145 -0.04 -2.38 -10.65
C LEU A 145 -0.11 -3.27 -11.89
N MET A 146 -1.29 -3.43 -12.51
CA MET A 146 -1.43 -4.23 -13.74
C MET A 146 -0.63 -3.63 -14.90
N ALA A 147 -0.70 -2.31 -15.08
CA ALA A 147 0.09 -1.62 -16.11
C ALA A 147 1.59 -1.78 -15.86
N GLN A 148 2.06 -1.60 -14.62
CA GLN A 148 3.48 -1.68 -14.26
C GLN A 148 4.04 -3.10 -14.32
N LEU A 149 3.35 -4.06 -13.70
CA LEU A 149 3.88 -5.40 -13.45
C LEU A 149 3.59 -6.38 -14.59
N THR A 150 2.56 -6.10 -15.39
CA THR A 150 2.09 -7.02 -16.44
C THR A 150 1.91 -6.37 -17.80
N GLU A 151 2.24 -5.08 -17.92
CA GLU A 151 2.15 -4.31 -19.16
C GLU A 151 0.72 -4.28 -19.75
N SER A 152 -0.31 -4.33 -18.89
CA SER A 152 -1.71 -4.38 -19.30
C SER A 152 -2.15 -3.11 -20.03
N GLN A 153 -2.49 -3.25 -21.33
CA GLN A 153 -3.05 -2.17 -22.15
C GLN A 153 -4.48 -1.86 -21.78
N GLU A 154 -5.25 -2.87 -21.35
CA GLU A 154 -6.63 -2.64 -20.91
C GLU A 154 -6.66 -1.78 -19.65
N ALA A 155 -5.78 -2.08 -18.67
CA ALA A 155 -5.65 -1.27 -17.46
C ALA A 155 -5.22 0.16 -17.78
N LEU A 156 -4.26 0.31 -18.70
CA LEU A 156 -3.81 1.62 -19.19
C LEU A 156 -4.95 2.44 -19.80
N SER A 157 -5.72 1.82 -20.71
CA SER A 157 -6.87 2.47 -21.33
C SER A 157 -7.91 2.86 -20.29
N PHE A 158 -8.15 2.03 -19.28
CA PHE A 158 -9.10 2.37 -18.23
C PHE A 158 -8.62 3.54 -17.37
N MET A 159 -7.34 3.58 -16.99
CA MET A 159 -6.79 4.74 -16.28
C MET A 159 -6.92 6.04 -17.10
N GLN A 160 -6.70 5.98 -18.42
CA GLN A 160 -6.90 7.12 -19.31
C GLN A 160 -8.36 7.57 -19.36
N ASP A 161 -9.30 6.63 -19.43
CA ASP A 161 -10.74 6.95 -19.37
C ASP A 161 -11.12 7.61 -18.04
N MET A 162 -10.49 7.22 -16.93
CA MET A 162 -10.74 7.82 -15.61
C MET A 162 -10.22 9.27 -15.52
N LEU A 163 -9.10 9.57 -16.19
CA LEU A 163 -8.55 10.92 -16.28
C LEU A 163 -9.21 11.77 -17.39
N ALA A 164 -9.91 11.16 -18.33
CA ALA A 164 -10.56 11.88 -19.42
C ALA A 164 -11.65 12.83 -18.90
N ASP A 165 -11.71 14.04 -19.45
CA ASP A 165 -12.71 15.05 -19.14
C ASP A 165 -12.79 15.41 -17.64
N LEU A 166 -11.68 15.39 -16.88
CA LEU A 166 -11.66 15.74 -15.45
C LEU A 166 -12.29 17.11 -15.12
N ASN A 167 -12.32 18.02 -16.10
CA ASN A 167 -12.96 19.34 -16.02
C ASN A 167 -14.48 19.31 -16.16
N ASN A 168 -15.07 18.15 -16.50
CA ASN A 168 -16.50 17.96 -16.67
C ASN A 168 -17.02 16.95 -15.64
N PRO A 169 -17.51 17.43 -14.48
CA PRO A 169 -18.02 16.56 -13.42
C PRO A 169 -19.19 15.66 -13.82
N ILE A 170 -19.90 16.01 -14.91
CA ILE A 170 -21.07 15.24 -15.38
C ILE A 170 -20.65 13.97 -16.10
N THR A 171 -19.55 13.99 -16.84
CA THR A 171 -19.13 12.87 -17.70
C THR A 171 -17.91 12.12 -17.17
N ASN A 172 -17.11 12.73 -16.30
CA ASN A 172 -15.91 12.11 -15.77
C ASN A 172 -16.21 10.97 -14.78
N LEU A 173 -15.48 9.87 -14.92
CA LEU A 173 -15.67 8.66 -14.11
C LEU A 173 -15.29 8.85 -12.63
N LEU A 174 -14.31 9.70 -12.32
CA LEU A 174 -13.94 10.01 -10.92
C LEU A 174 -15.05 10.84 -10.26
N HIS A 175 -15.48 11.94 -10.88
CA HIS A 175 -16.56 12.76 -10.34
C HIS A 175 -17.86 11.98 -10.13
N ALA A 176 -18.17 11.03 -11.02
CA ALA A 176 -19.34 10.17 -10.87
C ALA A 176 -19.29 9.24 -9.64
N ILE A 177 -18.10 8.89 -9.13
CA ILE A 177 -17.96 8.03 -7.96
C ILE A 177 -17.90 8.79 -6.63
N LEU A 178 -17.45 10.06 -6.63
CA LEU A 178 -17.23 10.82 -5.39
C LEU A 178 -18.47 10.90 -4.47
N PRO A 179 -19.69 11.24 -4.97
CA PRO A 179 -20.88 11.29 -4.12
C PRO A 179 -21.32 9.93 -3.59
N LYS A 180 -20.84 8.84 -4.21
CA LYS A 180 -21.06 7.47 -3.73
C LYS A 180 -20.10 7.11 -2.60
N LEU A 181 -18.90 7.70 -2.59
CA LEU A 181 -17.84 7.45 -1.61
C LEU A 181 -17.99 8.29 -0.35
N SER A 182 -18.39 9.55 -0.48
CA SER A 182 -18.66 10.43 0.65
C SER A 182 -19.80 11.41 0.34
N PRO A 183 -20.71 11.68 1.29
CA PRO A 183 -21.66 12.78 1.18
C PRO A 183 -21.05 14.16 1.46
N ASP A 184 -19.86 14.22 2.05
CA ASP A 184 -19.18 15.47 2.42
C ASP A 184 -18.35 16.01 1.25
N MET A 185 -18.60 17.25 0.84
CA MET A 185 -17.92 17.86 -0.30
C MET A 185 -16.41 18.04 -0.08
N GLY A 186 -15.98 18.40 1.13
CA GLY A 186 -14.56 18.57 1.43
C GLY A 186 -13.81 17.24 1.36
N GLU A 187 -14.40 16.17 1.89
CA GLU A 187 -13.85 14.82 1.74
C GLU A 187 -13.83 14.37 0.26
N GLN A 188 -14.82 14.73 -0.55
CA GLN A 188 -14.82 14.41 -1.99
C GLN A 188 -13.64 15.05 -2.74
N GLU A 189 -13.28 16.29 -2.41
CA GLU A 189 -12.10 16.98 -3.00
C GLU A 189 -10.79 16.27 -2.64
N GLU A 190 -10.64 15.88 -1.37
CA GLU A 190 -9.48 15.08 -0.91
C GLU A 190 -9.40 13.73 -1.63
N LEU A 191 -10.55 13.05 -1.76
CA LEU A 191 -10.64 11.78 -2.47
C LEU A 191 -10.31 11.92 -3.97
N LEU A 192 -10.80 12.96 -4.64
CA LEU A 192 -10.50 13.21 -6.05
C LEU A 192 -9.01 13.38 -6.26
N THR A 193 -8.37 14.22 -5.45
CA THR A 193 -6.93 14.44 -5.48
C THR A 193 -6.18 13.12 -5.27
N GLY A 194 -6.57 12.32 -4.27
CA GLY A 194 -5.97 11.02 -4.00
C GLY A 194 -6.12 10.01 -5.16
N LEU A 195 -7.29 9.95 -5.78
CA LEU A 195 -7.54 9.07 -6.94
C LEU A 195 -6.69 9.48 -8.15
N VAL A 196 -6.61 10.79 -8.43
CA VAL A 196 -5.76 11.31 -9.52
C VAL A 196 -4.28 11.01 -9.26
N LYS A 197 -3.80 11.21 -8.02
CA LYS A 197 -2.42 10.83 -7.61
C LYS A 197 -2.11 9.37 -7.94
N GLN A 198 -2.99 8.46 -7.54
CA GLN A 198 -2.80 7.03 -7.77
C GLN A 198 -2.75 6.68 -9.26
N LEU A 199 -3.64 7.27 -10.08
CA LEU A 199 -3.66 7.07 -11.53
C LEU A 199 -2.37 7.57 -12.19
N LEU A 200 -1.96 8.81 -11.89
CA LEU A 200 -0.75 9.39 -12.48
C LEU A 200 0.50 8.59 -12.15
N ARG A 201 0.56 8.08 -10.92
CA ARG A 201 1.63 7.22 -10.51
C ARG A 201 1.64 5.88 -11.23
N GLY A 202 0.48 5.25 -11.43
CA GLY A 202 0.38 4.04 -12.26
C GLY A 202 0.92 4.29 -13.68
N LEU A 203 0.59 5.45 -14.25
CA LEU A 203 1.03 5.86 -15.58
C LEU A 203 2.54 6.18 -15.66
N SER A 204 3.13 6.71 -14.58
CA SER A 204 4.55 7.08 -14.56
C SER A 204 5.48 5.86 -14.67
N PHE A 205 5.05 4.70 -14.20
CA PHE A 205 5.83 3.47 -14.29
C PHE A 205 5.77 2.78 -15.66
N TYR A 206 4.77 3.05 -16.49
CA TYR A 206 4.60 2.35 -17.76
C TYR A 206 5.44 2.96 -18.89
N ASN A 207 5.33 4.27 -19.15
CA ASN A 207 6.11 4.96 -20.18
C ASN A 207 6.08 6.49 -19.98
N GLY A 208 7.25 7.13 -20.02
CA GLY A 208 7.38 8.58 -19.88
C GLY A 208 6.61 9.41 -20.91
N THR A 209 6.34 8.89 -22.12
CA THR A 209 5.50 9.61 -23.11
C THR A 209 4.02 9.61 -22.72
N ILE A 210 3.53 8.53 -22.12
CA ILE A 210 2.15 8.44 -21.65
C ILE A 210 1.97 9.31 -20.41
N LEU A 211 2.94 9.31 -19.50
CA LEU A 211 2.94 10.24 -18.39
C LEU A 211 2.92 11.69 -18.86
N ALA A 212 3.75 12.06 -19.83
CA ALA A 212 3.75 13.42 -20.38
C ALA A 212 2.38 13.80 -20.97
N THR A 213 1.69 12.84 -21.60
CA THR A 213 0.32 13.05 -22.12
C THR A 213 -0.68 13.22 -20.98
N ALA A 214 -0.59 12.42 -19.92
CA ALA A 214 -1.45 12.51 -18.75
C ALA A 214 -1.24 13.83 -17.99
N VAL A 215 0.01 14.26 -17.82
CA VAL A 215 0.37 15.55 -17.21
C VAL A 215 -0.15 16.70 -18.08
N GLN A 216 -0.01 16.62 -19.42
CA GLN A 216 -0.58 17.65 -20.29
C GLN A 216 -2.11 17.70 -20.20
N LEU A 217 -2.78 16.55 -20.10
CA LEU A 217 -4.23 16.48 -19.93
C LEU A 217 -4.66 17.14 -18.61
N LEU A 218 -3.88 16.95 -17.54
CA LEU A 218 -4.10 17.59 -16.25
C LEU A 218 -3.84 19.09 -16.31
N ASP A 219 -2.75 19.53 -16.94
CA ASP A 219 -2.44 20.94 -17.15
C ASP A 219 -3.58 21.67 -17.88
N ASP A 220 -4.02 21.10 -19.01
CA ASP A 220 -5.15 21.63 -19.81
C ASP A 220 -6.48 21.64 -19.01
N THR A 221 -6.63 20.71 -18.06
CA THR A 221 -7.79 20.62 -17.16
C THR A 221 -7.72 21.67 -16.05
N LEU A 222 -6.54 21.84 -15.43
CA LEU A 222 -6.29 22.78 -14.34
C LEU A 222 -6.53 24.23 -14.78
N ASP A 223 -6.13 24.57 -16.02
CA ASP A 223 -6.39 25.87 -16.64
C ASP A 223 -7.90 26.21 -16.76
N LEU A 224 -8.79 25.22 -16.69
CA LEU A 224 -10.24 25.40 -16.80
C LEU A 224 -10.96 25.40 -15.44
N VAL A 225 -10.34 24.88 -14.38
CA VAL A 225 -10.94 24.75 -13.03
C VAL A 225 -10.68 25.99 -12.16
N VAL A 226 -10.13 27.08 -12.74
CA VAL A 226 -9.85 28.37 -12.09
C VAL A 226 -11.05 28.88 -11.28
N GLY A 227 -11.01 28.63 -9.97
CA GLY A 227 -12.08 28.98 -9.04
C GLY A 227 -11.92 28.40 -7.64
N ASP A 228 -11.21 27.28 -7.49
CA ASP A 228 -10.93 26.67 -6.18
C ASP A 228 -9.44 26.41 -5.98
N ASP A 229 -8.82 27.19 -5.09
CA ASP A 229 -7.38 27.21 -4.87
C ASP A 229 -6.88 25.89 -4.24
N GLY A 230 -7.72 25.19 -3.46
CA GLY A 230 -7.29 24.00 -2.70
C GLY A 230 -6.99 22.76 -3.56
N VAL A 231 -7.80 22.51 -4.58
CA VAL A 231 -7.59 21.36 -5.50
C VAL A 231 -6.38 21.62 -6.41
N LEU A 232 -6.19 22.87 -6.81
CA LEU A 232 -5.07 23.31 -7.64
C LEU A 232 -3.73 23.15 -6.91
N ASP A 233 -3.64 23.58 -5.66
CA ASP A 233 -2.44 23.40 -4.83
C ASP A 233 -2.12 21.91 -4.66
N GLY A 234 -3.14 21.11 -4.27
CA GLY A 234 -2.99 19.68 -4.08
C GLY A 234 -2.60 18.90 -5.35
N LEU A 235 -2.99 19.34 -6.54
CA LEU A 235 -2.57 18.74 -7.82
C LEU A 235 -1.21 19.26 -8.30
N THR A 236 -0.88 20.51 -8.01
CA THR A 236 0.44 21.09 -8.33
C THR A 236 1.53 20.36 -7.55
N ASP A 237 1.30 20.11 -6.26
CA ASP A 237 2.23 19.32 -5.42
C ASP A 237 2.48 17.93 -5.99
N VAL A 238 1.49 17.33 -6.65
CA VAL A 238 1.60 16.00 -7.26
C VAL A 238 2.43 16.02 -8.53
N VAL A 239 2.19 17.03 -9.37
CA VAL A 239 3.00 17.23 -10.57
C VAL A 239 4.44 17.48 -10.15
N ASP A 240 4.66 18.32 -9.14
CA ASP A 240 6.00 18.64 -8.62
C ASP A 240 6.68 17.42 -7.98
N ASP A 241 5.97 16.58 -7.23
CA ASP A 241 6.53 15.35 -6.65
C ASP A 241 6.88 14.32 -7.74
N ILE A 242 5.98 14.10 -8.71
CA ILE A 242 6.24 13.17 -9.83
C ILE A 242 7.40 13.68 -10.69
N VAL A 243 7.41 14.97 -11.03
CA VAL A 243 8.48 15.60 -11.83
C VAL A 243 9.79 15.60 -11.04
N GLY A 244 9.75 15.91 -9.75
CA GLY A 244 10.88 15.88 -8.83
C GLY A 244 11.49 14.48 -8.72
N GLY A 245 10.67 13.44 -8.56
CA GLY A 245 11.11 12.05 -8.53
C GLY A 245 11.70 11.57 -9.86
N LEU A 246 11.17 12.02 -11.00
CA LEU A 246 11.67 11.65 -12.32
C LEU A 246 12.94 12.39 -12.74
N LEU A 247 13.07 13.67 -12.36
CA LEU A 247 14.21 14.51 -12.70
C LEU A 247 15.32 14.48 -11.63
N GLY A 248 15.01 14.09 -10.39
CA GLY A 248 15.84 14.22 -9.19
C GLY A 248 16.97 13.21 -9.03
N GLY A 249 17.22 12.32 -10.00
CA GLY A 249 18.37 11.40 -9.98
C GLY A 249 19.75 12.06 -10.13
N SER A 250 19.83 13.40 -10.19
CA SER A 250 21.09 14.14 -10.41
C SER A 250 21.27 15.28 -9.40
N GLY A 251 21.66 14.93 -8.18
CA GLY A 251 22.49 15.74 -7.27
C GLY A 251 22.11 17.21 -7.09
N SER A 252 21.13 17.49 -6.22
CA SER A 252 21.05 18.80 -5.56
C SER A 252 21.90 18.76 -4.28
N THR A 253 22.98 19.53 -4.25
CA THR A 253 23.87 19.71 -3.09
C THR A 253 23.55 20.97 -2.28
N ASP A 254 22.30 21.44 -2.27
CA ASP A 254 21.96 22.67 -1.54
C ASP A 254 21.57 22.37 -0.08
N SER A 255 22.59 22.31 0.77
CA SER A 255 22.51 21.99 2.20
C SER A 255 22.10 23.19 3.08
N SER A 256 21.22 24.07 2.60
CA SER A 256 20.92 25.34 3.30
C SER A 256 19.44 25.68 3.52
N ARG A 257 18.51 24.74 3.27
CA ARG A 257 17.09 24.96 3.61
C ARG A 257 16.81 24.73 5.11
N PRO A 258 16.11 25.65 5.80
CA PRO A 258 15.68 25.44 7.19
C PRO A 258 14.71 24.26 7.29
N LEU A 259 14.90 23.42 8.32
CA LEU A 259 14.09 22.26 8.68
C LEU A 259 12.74 22.69 9.29
N ASP A 260 11.89 23.34 8.50
CA ASP A 260 10.52 23.65 8.90
C ASP A 260 9.57 22.57 8.33
N GLY A 261 9.51 21.43 9.02
CA GLY A 261 8.30 20.64 9.33
C GLY A 261 7.40 20.00 8.27
N GLU A 262 7.59 20.19 6.96
CA GLU A 262 6.65 19.67 5.94
C GLU A 262 7.34 18.90 4.78
N GLU A 263 8.38 18.11 5.04
CA GLU A 263 8.79 17.13 4.04
C GLU A 263 7.79 15.98 4.01
N GLY A 264 6.86 16.07 3.06
CA GLY A 264 5.89 15.04 2.71
C GLY A 264 6.58 13.83 2.08
N ASP A 265 7.19 12.97 2.91
CA ASP A 265 7.39 11.57 2.54
C ASP A 265 6.00 10.92 2.60
N ASP A 266 5.35 10.84 1.44
CA ASP A 266 3.94 10.51 1.29
C ASP A 266 3.59 9.04 1.60
N GLY A 267 4.53 8.27 2.16
CA GLY A 267 4.28 7.04 2.90
C GLY A 267 3.62 5.89 2.14
N PHE A 268 3.31 6.05 0.86
CA PHE A 268 2.59 5.03 0.10
C PHE A 268 3.43 4.65 -1.11
N PHE A 269 4.11 3.50 -1.06
CA PHE A 269 4.98 2.92 -2.09
C PHE A 269 6.03 3.89 -2.67
N THR A 270 7.06 3.43 -3.36
CA THR A 270 7.91 4.19 -4.31
C THR A 270 8.97 3.15 -4.63
N PHE A 271 8.70 2.36 -5.67
CA PHE A 271 9.57 1.27 -6.06
C PHE A 271 10.72 1.80 -6.89
N LEU A 272 11.68 2.47 -6.25
CA LEU A 272 12.99 2.73 -6.86
C LEU A 272 13.99 1.74 -6.26
N PHE A 273 14.27 0.67 -7.00
CA PHE A 273 15.27 -0.32 -6.61
C PHE A 273 16.67 0.29 -6.68
N GLY A 274 17.18 0.75 -5.53
CA GLY A 274 18.57 1.14 -5.37
C GLY A 274 19.50 -0.07 -5.55
N SER A 275 20.62 0.14 -6.25
CA SER A 275 21.65 -0.89 -6.39
C SER A 275 22.29 -1.22 -5.02
N ARG A 276 22.17 -2.46 -4.55
CA ARG A 276 22.80 -2.96 -3.31
C ARG A 276 24.32 -2.71 -3.34
N ARG A 277 24.81 -1.72 -2.58
CA ARG A 277 26.24 -1.57 -2.29
C ARG A 277 26.66 -2.60 -1.25
N ARG A 278 27.85 -3.21 -1.42
CA ARG A 278 28.46 -4.06 -0.40
C ARG A 278 28.73 -3.21 0.86
N ARG A 279 27.97 -3.42 1.93
CA ARG A 279 28.15 -2.73 3.22
C ARG A 279 29.27 -3.40 4.03
N GLY A 280 30.13 -2.57 4.62
CA GLY A 280 31.10 -3.00 5.64
C GLY A 280 30.41 -3.30 6.97
N VAL A 281 31.18 -3.77 7.96
CA VAL A 281 30.68 -3.97 9.32
C VAL A 281 30.25 -2.62 9.89
N ALA A 282 29.02 -2.52 10.37
CA ALA A 282 28.52 -1.29 10.97
C ALA A 282 29.24 -1.05 12.32
N PRO A 283 29.64 0.19 12.63
CA PRO A 283 30.20 0.52 13.94
C PRO A 283 29.13 0.26 15.02
N ALA A 284 29.56 -0.25 16.17
CA ALA A 284 28.69 -0.36 17.34
C ALA A 284 28.32 1.03 17.86
N ASP A 285 27.14 1.14 18.48
CA ASP A 285 26.78 2.28 19.29
C ASP A 285 27.79 2.48 20.43
N ASP A 286 28.33 3.70 20.54
CA ASP A 286 29.33 4.09 21.53
C ASP A 286 28.74 4.79 22.76
N SER A 287 27.41 4.82 22.87
CA SER A 287 26.73 5.34 24.06
C SER A 287 27.17 4.58 25.32
N PRO A 288 27.58 5.30 26.39
CA PRO A 288 28.08 4.67 27.61
C PRO A 288 26.97 4.09 28.50
N GLN A 289 25.70 4.46 28.26
CA GLN A 289 24.56 4.10 29.09
C GLN A 289 23.39 3.66 28.22
N THR A 290 22.63 2.69 28.70
CA THR A 290 21.35 2.34 28.09
C THR A 290 20.32 3.41 28.41
N GLU A 291 19.65 3.89 27.36
CA GLU A 291 18.52 4.80 27.47
C GLU A 291 17.21 4.03 27.36
N SER A 292 16.29 4.29 28.30
CA SER A 292 14.97 3.66 28.30
C SER A 292 13.93 4.61 27.71
N ILE A 293 13.26 4.17 26.65
CA ILE A 293 12.11 4.81 26.03
C ILE A 293 10.84 4.21 26.63
N VAL A 294 10.04 5.06 27.29
CA VAL A 294 8.77 4.65 27.89
C VAL A 294 7.65 4.70 26.85
N LEU A 295 6.90 3.61 26.74
CA LEU A 295 5.77 3.42 25.83
C LEU A 295 4.46 3.60 26.58
N ASP A 296 3.81 4.75 26.45
CA ASP A 296 2.46 4.98 26.93
C ASP A 296 1.43 4.78 25.80
N TYR A 297 0.38 4.00 26.09
CA TYR A 297 -0.58 3.61 25.06
C TYR A 297 -2.02 3.78 25.52
N CYS A 298 -2.89 3.98 24.54
CA CYS A 298 -4.32 3.84 24.72
C CYS A 298 -4.96 3.20 23.48
N GLN A 299 -6.15 2.67 23.67
CA GLN A 299 -6.82 1.89 22.63
C GLN A 299 -8.30 2.24 22.56
N HIS A 300 -8.83 2.26 21.34
CA HIS A 300 -10.23 2.55 21.14
C HIS A 300 -11.12 1.49 21.81
N THR A 301 -12.27 1.88 22.36
CA THR A 301 -13.20 0.93 23.00
C THR A 301 -13.79 -0.09 22.03
N GLY A 302 -13.77 0.21 20.73
CA GLY A 302 -14.18 -0.69 19.64
C GLY A 302 -13.13 -1.71 19.20
N VAL A 303 -11.90 -1.71 19.76
CA VAL A 303 -10.87 -2.70 19.42
C VAL A 303 -11.24 -4.07 19.95
N SER A 304 -11.37 -5.06 19.06
CA SER A 304 -11.84 -6.42 19.38
C SER A 304 -10.76 -7.29 20.05
N ASP A 305 -9.49 -7.09 19.67
CA ASP A 305 -8.34 -7.75 20.28
C ASP A 305 -7.45 -6.70 20.99
N ALA A 306 -7.94 -6.21 22.12
CA ALA A 306 -7.30 -5.12 22.84
C ALA A 306 -6.00 -5.58 23.53
N PHE A 307 -4.93 -4.78 23.45
CA PHE A 307 -3.68 -5.03 24.17
C PHE A 307 -3.90 -5.01 25.68
N THR A 308 -3.35 -6.00 26.35
CA THR A 308 -3.16 -6.02 27.81
C THR A 308 -1.78 -5.47 28.17
N ASN A 309 -1.55 -5.07 29.43
CA ASN A 309 -0.21 -4.65 29.87
C ASN A 309 0.82 -5.75 29.63
N SER A 310 0.46 -7.03 29.87
CA SER A 310 1.35 -8.16 29.59
C SER A 310 1.66 -8.35 28.10
N ASP A 311 0.78 -7.92 27.21
CA ASP A 311 1.09 -7.91 25.77
C ASP A 311 2.09 -6.79 25.46
N VAL A 312 1.87 -5.59 26.01
CA VAL A 312 2.76 -4.44 25.80
C VAL A 312 4.15 -4.69 26.40
N ASP A 313 4.24 -5.34 27.56
CA ASP A 313 5.52 -5.74 28.16
C ASP A 313 6.29 -6.70 27.22
N ARG A 314 5.59 -7.62 26.55
CA ARG A 314 6.20 -8.53 25.56
C ARG A 314 6.63 -7.79 24.31
N VAL A 315 5.81 -6.88 23.80
CA VAL A 315 6.13 -6.03 22.65
C VAL A 315 7.38 -5.19 22.95
N ALA A 316 7.42 -4.51 24.11
CA ALA A 316 8.54 -3.70 24.55
C ALA A 316 9.84 -4.51 24.74
N ALA A 317 9.74 -5.73 25.29
CA ALA A 317 10.88 -6.64 25.39
C ALA A 317 11.41 -7.07 24.02
N VAL A 318 10.52 -7.33 23.05
CA VAL A 318 10.94 -7.67 21.67
C VAL A 318 11.52 -6.44 20.97
N MET A 319 10.94 -5.24 21.13
CA MET A 319 11.51 -3.99 20.61
C MET A 319 12.93 -3.78 21.13
N THR A 320 13.13 -3.97 22.43
CA THR A 320 14.45 -3.91 23.08
C THR A 320 15.39 -4.91 22.44
N SER A 321 14.97 -6.17 22.28
CA SER A 321 15.81 -7.19 21.64
C SER A 321 16.15 -6.86 20.19
N VAL A 322 15.23 -6.29 19.41
CA VAL A 322 15.48 -5.89 18.01
C VAL A 322 16.47 -4.72 17.96
N ALA A 323 16.27 -3.70 18.79
CA ALA A 323 17.14 -2.52 18.79
C ALA A 323 18.53 -2.80 19.37
N SER A 324 18.64 -3.63 20.41
CA SER A 324 19.87 -3.82 21.17
C SER A 324 20.76 -4.95 20.68
N SER A 325 20.26 -5.86 19.84
CA SER A 325 21.04 -6.98 19.31
C SER A 325 21.43 -6.76 17.85
N SER A 326 22.72 -6.95 17.53
CA SER A 326 23.17 -6.95 16.14
C SER A 326 22.82 -8.31 15.52
N GLN A 327 21.87 -8.32 14.60
CA GLN A 327 21.38 -9.52 13.92
C GLN A 327 22.08 -9.76 12.57
N ALA A 328 22.80 -8.76 12.06
CA ALA A 328 23.59 -8.84 10.85
C ALA A 328 24.83 -7.95 10.92
N SER A 329 25.82 -8.19 10.06
CA SER A 329 27.06 -7.38 10.08
C SER A 329 26.85 -5.90 9.77
N PHE A 330 25.73 -5.53 9.14
CA PHE A 330 25.37 -4.15 8.81
C PHE A 330 24.42 -3.52 9.83
N ASP A 331 24.02 -4.27 10.85
CA ASP A 331 23.06 -3.89 11.87
C ASP A 331 23.77 -3.30 13.09
N VAL A 332 23.32 -2.12 13.52
CA VAL A 332 23.84 -1.42 14.69
C VAL A 332 23.04 -1.83 15.92
N ALA A 333 23.70 -2.57 16.81
CA ALA A 333 23.18 -2.81 18.16
C ALA A 333 23.13 -1.51 18.94
N CYS A 334 21.93 -0.93 19.08
CA CYS A 334 21.68 0.34 19.72
C CYS A 334 21.41 0.17 21.22
N CYS A 335 21.96 1.05 22.05
CA CYS A 335 21.90 1.00 23.51
C CYS A 335 20.54 1.50 24.03
N LEU A 336 19.46 0.88 23.56
CA LEU A 336 18.09 1.26 23.87
C LEU A 336 17.37 0.15 24.62
N GLU A 337 16.52 0.56 25.55
CA GLU A 337 15.52 -0.28 26.19
C GLU A 337 14.15 0.35 25.95
N PHE A 338 13.14 -0.48 25.72
CA PHE A 338 11.75 -0.06 25.64
C PHE A 338 11.00 -0.63 26.83
N THR A 339 10.25 0.22 27.53
CA THR A 339 9.49 -0.18 28.72
C THR A 339 8.04 0.27 28.63
N ASN A 340 7.14 -0.52 29.21
CA ASN A 340 5.73 -0.16 29.28
C ASN A 340 5.51 0.95 30.34
N GLY A 341 4.87 2.04 29.92
CA GLY A 341 4.55 3.19 30.77
C GLY A 341 3.38 2.99 31.74
N GLY A 342 2.62 1.89 31.63
CA GLY A 342 1.59 1.53 32.62
C GLY A 342 0.31 0.95 32.02
N GLU A 343 -0.81 1.16 32.73
CA GLU A 343 -2.13 0.68 32.29
C GLU A 343 -2.61 1.40 31.04
N GLY A 344 -2.90 0.64 29.98
CA GLY A 344 -3.45 1.17 28.74
C GLY A 344 -4.80 1.85 28.93
N ALA A 345 -4.87 3.15 28.69
CA ALA A 345 -6.12 3.88 28.76
C ALA A 345 -7.06 3.52 27.60
N ARG A 346 -8.35 3.83 27.76
CA ARG A 346 -9.36 3.66 26.71
C ARG A 346 -9.78 5.03 26.18
N PHE A 347 -10.07 5.12 24.88
CA PHE A 347 -10.67 6.30 24.28
C PHE A 347 -11.84 5.95 23.35
N GLY A 348 -12.66 6.96 23.05
CA GLY A 348 -13.84 6.85 22.19
C GLY A 348 -14.94 5.94 22.73
N LEU A 349 -16.01 5.80 21.96
CA LEU A 349 -17.19 4.99 22.26
C LEU A 349 -17.40 3.94 21.18
N GLN A 350 -18.00 2.81 21.55
CA GLN A 350 -18.37 1.80 20.55
C GLN A 350 -19.31 2.40 19.49
N GLY A 351 -18.91 2.36 18.22
CA GLY A 351 -19.69 2.85 17.09
C GLY A 351 -19.57 4.35 16.79
N ASP A 352 -18.64 5.07 17.41
CA ASP A 352 -18.36 6.49 17.09
C ASP A 352 -17.54 6.69 15.80
N GLY A 353 -17.09 5.59 15.18
CA GLY A 353 -16.25 5.59 13.97
C GLY A 353 -14.76 5.62 14.24
N LEU A 354 -14.28 5.93 15.45
CA LEU A 354 -12.85 6.20 15.69
C LEU A 354 -11.97 4.93 15.82
N SER A 355 -12.57 3.73 15.85
CA SER A 355 -11.80 2.48 15.64
C SER A 355 -11.40 2.23 14.20
N VAL A 356 -11.94 2.98 13.23
CA VAL A 356 -11.67 2.84 11.80
C VAL A 356 -11.34 4.23 11.29
N VAL A 357 -10.06 4.52 11.06
CA VAL A 357 -9.59 5.85 10.68
C VAL A 357 -9.55 5.95 9.16
N ASP A 358 -10.58 6.51 8.54
CA ASP A 358 -10.78 6.55 7.09
C ASP A 358 -10.49 7.92 6.46
N ASN A 359 -10.40 8.98 7.26
CA ASN A 359 -10.17 10.34 6.75
C ASN A 359 -9.31 11.20 7.69
N LYS A 360 -8.96 12.39 7.19
CA LYS A 360 -8.16 13.40 7.89
C LYS A 360 -8.72 13.79 9.24
N ARG A 361 -10.05 13.95 9.32
CA ARG A 361 -10.73 14.38 10.54
C ARG A 361 -10.64 13.33 11.64
N GLU A 362 -10.89 12.07 11.31
CA GLU A 362 -10.77 10.95 12.24
C GLU A 362 -9.33 10.78 12.71
N ALA A 363 -8.35 10.84 11.79
CA ALA A 363 -6.93 10.75 12.14
C ALA A 363 -6.53 11.88 13.11
N ALA A 364 -6.94 13.12 12.83
CA ALA A 364 -6.71 14.24 13.73
C ALA A 364 -7.36 14.03 15.10
N VAL A 365 -8.57 13.47 15.17
CA VAL A 365 -9.23 13.16 16.45
C VAL A 365 -8.47 12.07 17.22
N VAL A 366 -8.00 11.02 16.54
CA VAL A 366 -7.25 9.92 17.16
C VAL A 366 -5.88 10.39 17.67
N PHE A 367 -5.12 11.12 16.85
CA PHE A 367 -3.82 11.67 17.27
C PHE A 367 -3.96 12.63 18.46
N ASN A 368 -4.99 13.49 18.48
CA ASN A 368 -5.18 14.44 19.58
C ASN A 368 -5.77 13.84 20.87
N GLN A 369 -5.89 12.51 20.99
CA GLN A 369 -6.33 11.89 22.24
C GLN A 369 -5.24 12.01 23.31
N GLY A 370 -5.52 12.64 24.45
CA GLY A 370 -4.56 12.85 25.55
C GLY A 370 -4.27 11.62 26.43
N CYS A 371 -4.42 10.39 25.91
CA CYS A 371 -4.38 9.15 26.70
C CYS A 371 -3.10 8.30 26.57
N GLY A 372 -2.08 8.77 25.85
CA GLY A 372 -0.80 8.08 25.61
C GLY A 372 -0.10 8.61 24.35
N ARG A 373 1.09 8.14 23.98
CA ARG A 373 1.65 8.36 22.63
C ARG A 373 0.96 7.46 21.61
N ILE A 374 0.80 6.20 21.96
CA ILE A 374 0.43 5.12 21.04
C ILE A 374 -1.09 4.93 21.05
N LYS A 375 -1.71 5.01 19.86
CA LYS A 375 -3.17 4.87 19.68
C LYS A 375 -3.50 3.59 18.95
N ILE A 376 -4.14 2.64 19.62
CA ILE A 376 -4.55 1.39 18.98
C ILE A 376 -5.97 1.53 18.42
N VAL A 377 -6.11 1.25 17.12
CA VAL A 377 -7.37 1.22 16.37
C VAL A 377 -7.51 -0.11 15.61
N ASN A 378 -8.67 -0.41 15.04
CA ASN A 378 -8.87 -1.63 14.26
C ASN A 378 -8.34 -1.50 12.83
N VAL A 379 -8.44 -0.30 12.24
CA VAL A 379 -8.08 -0.05 10.84
C VAL A 379 -7.59 1.38 10.67
N ILE A 380 -6.54 1.58 9.88
CA ILE A 380 -6.07 2.89 9.43
C ILE A 380 -6.10 2.90 7.89
N ASN A 381 -6.83 3.85 7.34
CA ASN A 381 -7.00 4.12 5.90
C ASN A 381 -6.77 5.60 5.59
N TYR A 382 -6.22 6.34 6.54
CA TYR A 382 -5.73 7.69 6.32
C TYR A 382 -4.46 7.89 7.14
N CYS A 383 -3.39 8.33 6.48
CA CYS A 383 -2.13 8.67 7.12
C CYS A 383 -1.47 9.84 6.36
N GLY A 384 -1.91 11.06 6.64
CA GLY A 384 -1.55 12.26 5.87
C GLY A 384 -2.27 12.37 4.52
N GLN A 385 -2.63 11.23 3.92
CA GLN A 385 -3.47 11.12 2.74
C GLN A 385 -4.35 9.86 2.78
N PRO A 386 -5.42 9.79 1.95
CA PRO A 386 -6.19 8.57 1.81
C PRO A 386 -5.28 7.40 1.42
N ALA A 387 -5.33 6.36 2.25
CA ALA A 387 -4.55 5.15 2.10
C ALA A 387 -5.45 3.94 2.36
N SER A 388 -4.91 2.73 2.29
CA SER A 388 -5.66 1.56 2.72
C SER A 388 -4.73 0.61 3.44
N ASN A 389 -5.26 -0.06 4.46
CA ASN A 389 -4.55 -1.12 5.19
C ASN A 389 -3.20 -0.66 5.75
N VAL A 390 -3.14 0.62 6.14
CA VAL A 390 -2.04 1.17 6.93
C VAL A 390 -2.05 0.46 8.27
N ILE A 391 -0.91 -0.12 8.66
CA ILE A 391 -0.77 -0.82 9.95
C ILE A 391 -0.25 0.10 11.04
N GLY A 392 0.47 1.15 10.66
CA GLY A 392 0.99 2.16 11.56
C GLY A 392 1.04 3.50 10.84
N CYS A 393 0.82 4.57 11.59
CA CYS A 393 0.95 5.92 11.11
C CYS A 393 1.44 6.82 12.22
N ALA A 394 2.56 7.49 11.95
CA ALA A 394 3.19 8.42 12.86
C ALA A 394 3.64 9.66 12.08
N PRO A 395 3.31 10.89 12.53
CA PRO A 395 3.92 12.09 12.00
C PRO A 395 5.43 12.09 12.30
N VAL A 396 6.24 12.42 11.30
CA VAL A 396 7.69 12.52 11.46
C VAL A 396 8.03 13.65 12.43
N GLY A 397 8.76 13.34 13.50
CA GLY A 397 9.05 14.29 14.58
C GLY A 397 7.85 14.61 15.48
N GLY A 398 6.71 13.93 15.31
CA GLY A 398 5.50 14.11 16.13
C GLY A 398 5.55 13.35 17.45
N ASP A 399 4.62 13.66 18.36
CA ASP A 399 4.55 13.05 19.70
C ASP A 399 3.54 11.89 19.84
N THR A 400 2.92 11.48 18.73
CA THR A 400 1.86 10.47 18.71
C THR A 400 1.99 9.53 17.52
N GLU A 401 1.50 8.32 17.67
CA GLU A 401 1.39 7.32 16.60
C GLU A 401 0.07 6.56 16.72
N MET A 402 -0.44 6.04 15.61
CA MET A 402 -1.62 5.17 15.60
C MET A 402 -1.29 3.85 14.93
N LEU A 403 -1.70 2.74 15.55
CA LEU A 403 -1.31 1.39 15.18
C LEU A 403 -2.53 0.47 15.10
N VAL A 404 -2.43 -0.54 14.25
CA VAL A 404 -3.33 -1.70 14.20
C VAL A 404 -2.61 -2.89 14.81
N ARG A 405 -3.30 -3.63 15.69
CA ARG A 405 -2.74 -4.86 16.27
C ARG A 405 -2.54 -5.93 15.20
N LEU A 406 -1.37 -6.57 15.21
CA LEU A 406 -1.01 -7.66 14.32
C LEU A 406 -1.15 -9.01 15.02
N SER A 407 -0.95 -10.10 14.26
CA SER A 407 -1.16 -11.46 14.75
C SER A 407 -0.09 -12.00 15.70
N SER A 408 1.03 -11.27 15.87
CA SER A 408 2.12 -11.69 16.75
C SER A 408 2.83 -10.50 17.42
N HIS A 409 3.31 -10.70 18.66
CA HIS A 409 4.07 -9.69 19.39
C HIS A 409 5.37 -9.29 18.66
N GLN A 410 5.95 -10.17 17.84
CA GLN A 410 7.13 -9.84 17.03
C GLN A 410 6.81 -8.84 15.93
N SER A 411 5.69 -9.03 15.22
CA SER A 411 5.23 -8.08 14.21
C SER A 411 4.81 -6.76 14.84
N ASP A 412 4.09 -6.82 15.97
CA ASP A 412 3.73 -5.61 16.73
C ASP A 412 4.98 -4.84 17.17
N ALA A 413 5.99 -5.51 17.74
CA ALA A 413 7.22 -4.85 18.16
C ALA A 413 7.95 -4.13 17.02
N ARG A 414 8.03 -4.75 15.84
CA ARG A 414 8.66 -4.10 14.68
C ARG A 414 7.86 -2.91 14.18
N LEU A 415 6.53 -3.05 14.16
CA LEU A 415 5.63 -1.97 13.82
C LEU A 415 5.77 -0.80 14.79
N TRP A 416 5.71 -1.05 16.10
CA TRP A 416 5.85 -0.01 17.12
C TRP A 416 7.22 0.68 17.02
N LEU A 417 8.29 -0.09 16.82
CA LEU A 417 9.63 0.48 16.67
C LEU A 417 9.77 1.32 15.39
N HIS A 418 9.12 0.90 14.29
CA HIS A 418 9.07 1.65 13.03
C HIS A 418 8.35 3.00 13.21
N GLU A 419 7.15 2.99 13.78
CA GLU A 419 6.37 4.22 13.98
C GLU A 419 7.01 5.15 15.02
N THR A 420 7.61 4.59 16.07
CA THR A 420 8.41 5.38 17.02
C THR A 420 9.62 5.99 16.30
N GLY A 421 10.20 5.28 15.33
CA GLY A 421 11.21 5.78 14.41
C GLY A 421 10.78 7.07 13.70
N HIS A 422 9.56 7.11 13.15
CA HIS A 422 9.00 8.34 12.60
C HIS A 422 8.85 9.43 13.66
N ASN A 423 8.30 9.15 14.84
CA ASN A 423 8.20 10.13 15.92
C ASN A 423 9.57 10.71 16.32
N VAL A 424 10.66 9.92 16.30
CA VAL A 424 12.02 10.43 16.54
C VAL A 424 12.68 11.11 15.33
N GLY A 425 11.93 11.37 14.26
CA GLY A 425 12.34 12.20 13.13
C GLY A 425 12.91 11.43 11.94
N LEU A 426 12.77 10.10 11.90
CA LEU A 426 13.25 9.29 10.79
C LEU A 426 12.21 9.22 9.65
N GLY A 427 12.68 9.32 8.41
CA GLY A 427 11.90 8.95 7.23
C GLY A 427 12.03 7.47 6.90
N HIS A 428 11.42 7.03 5.80
CA HIS A 428 11.56 5.64 5.36
C HIS A 428 12.94 5.31 4.81
N ASN A 429 13.52 4.20 5.27
CA ASN A 429 14.76 3.63 4.71
C ASN A 429 14.42 2.66 3.58
N ARG A 430 14.61 3.08 2.33
CA ARG A 430 14.23 2.27 1.14
C ARG A 430 15.34 1.34 0.64
N ASP A 431 16.50 1.30 1.30
CA ASP A 431 17.66 0.56 0.80
C ASP A 431 17.57 -0.96 1.02
N SER A 432 16.96 -1.41 2.12
CA SER A 432 16.79 -2.83 2.41
C SER A 432 15.57 -3.10 3.28
N ALA A 433 14.86 -4.19 2.98
CA ALA A 433 13.78 -4.72 3.82
C ALA A 433 14.24 -5.17 5.20
N ASP A 434 15.55 -5.28 5.43
CA ASP A 434 16.12 -5.62 6.73
C ASP A 434 16.01 -4.47 7.74
N TYR A 435 16.01 -3.22 7.30
CA TYR A 435 16.03 -2.07 8.21
C TYR A 435 14.68 -1.77 8.82
N ILE A 436 14.66 -1.34 10.07
CA ILE A 436 13.42 -1.09 10.81
C ILE A 436 12.56 -0.06 10.08
N MET A 437 13.17 0.99 9.52
CA MET A 437 12.48 2.06 8.80
C MET A 437 12.09 1.68 7.36
N TYR A 438 12.22 0.42 6.95
CA TYR A 438 11.71 -0.02 5.66
C TYR A 438 10.17 0.07 5.64
N PRO A 439 9.56 0.73 4.63
CA PRO A 439 8.14 1.14 4.61
C PRO A 439 7.14 -0.02 4.53
N THR A 440 7.57 -1.28 4.63
CA THR A 440 6.71 -2.43 4.44
C THR A 440 7.11 -3.56 5.35
N LEU A 441 6.18 -3.96 6.23
CA LEU A 441 6.31 -5.15 7.05
C LEU A 441 5.66 -6.34 6.33
N THR A 442 6.46 -7.29 5.86
CA THR A 442 5.94 -8.45 5.08
C THR A 442 5.44 -9.60 5.95
N GLY A 443 5.58 -9.50 7.27
CA GLY A 443 5.35 -10.59 8.22
C GLY A 443 6.46 -11.65 8.25
N ASN A 444 7.52 -11.49 7.45
CA ASN A 444 8.71 -12.33 7.54
C ASN A 444 9.53 -11.98 8.79
N LEU A 445 9.96 -13.00 9.53
CA LEU A 445 10.81 -12.81 10.71
C LEU A 445 12.20 -12.25 10.36
N ASN A 446 12.59 -12.18 9.10
CA ASN A 446 13.84 -11.57 8.66
C ASN A 446 13.65 -10.20 7.97
N ASP A 447 12.53 -9.52 8.21
CA ASP A 447 12.31 -8.15 7.70
C ASP A 447 12.18 -7.18 8.88
N ASN A 448 12.56 -5.91 8.70
CA ASN A 448 12.47 -4.84 9.69
C ASN A 448 13.10 -5.21 11.04
N PHE A 449 14.35 -5.67 11.03
CA PHE A 449 15.02 -6.22 12.19
C PHE A 449 16.35 -5.54 12.53
N ALA A 450 16.85 -4.66 11.66
CA ALA A 450 18.14 -4.00 11.80
C ALA A 450 18.00 -2.48 11.91
N LEU A 451 18.97 -1.84 12.55
CA LEU A 451 19.12 -0.39 12.61
C LEU A 451 20.37 0.05 11.84
N THR A 452 20.27 1.20 11.17
CA THR A 452 21.45 1.96 10.76
C THR A 452 22.02 2.78 11.93
N LEU A 453 23.25 3.28 11.77
CA LEU A 453 23.84 4.20 12.75
C LEU A 453 23.03 5.49 12.89
N GLU A 454 22.47 5.99 11.78
CA GLU A 454 21.63 7.19 11.77
C GLU A 454 20.31 6.95 12.49
N GLU A 455 19.67 5.81 12.23
CA GLU A 455 18.43 5.40 12.92
C GLU A 455 18.67 5.28 14.43
N CYS A 456 19.76 4.61 14.84
CA CYS A 456 20.14 4.50 16.25
C CYS A 456 20.39 5.88 16.90
N GLY A 457 21.11 6.77 16.21
CA GLY A 457 21.37 8.14 16.69
C GLY A 457 20.09 8.96 16.91
N ALA A 458 19.07 8.79 16.05
CA ALA A 458 17.80 9.50 16.20
C ALA A 458 17.01 9.06 17.44
N PHE A 459 17.05 7.78 17.80
CA PHE A 459 16.44 7.29 19.05
C PHE A 459 17.12 7.86 20.31
N HIS A 460 18.44 8.05 20.27
CA HIS A 460 19.21 8.67 21.35
C HIS A 460 19.02 10.19 21.46
N SER A 461 18.69 10.84 20.35
CA SER A 461 18.58 12.30 20.28
C SER A 461 17.35 12.72 19.47
N PRO A 462 16.14 12.37 19.94
CA PRO A 462 14.92 12.68 19.22
C PRO A 462 14.68 14.20 19.19
N PRO A 463 13.99 14.72 18.16
CA PRO A 463 13.61 16.12 18.13
C PRO A 463 12.71 16.45 19.34
N PRO A 464 12.79 17.66 19.92
CA PRO A 464 11.99 18.02 21.09
C PRO A 464 10.48 17.88 20.88
N THR A 465 10.01 17.99 19.63
CA THR A 465 8.61 17.81 19.24
C THR A 465 8.12 16.38 19.40
N ALA A 466 9.01 15.39 19.40
CA ALA A 466 8.66 13.98 19.60
C ALA A 466 8.17 13.70 21.03
N ARG A 467 8.60 14.52 21.99
CA ARG A 467 8.30 14.39 23.43
C ARG A 467 8.58 12.97 23.98
N VAL A 468 9.54 12.26 23.40
CA VAL A 468 9.91 10.90 23.85
C VAL A 468 10.39 10.97 25.28
N GLN A 469 9.78 10.15 26.15
CA GLN A 469 10.20 10.04 27.54
C GLN A 469 11.41 9.12 27.58
N ILE A 470 12.60 9.73 27.59
CA ILE A 470 13.87 9.05 27.72
C ILE A 470 14.35 9.15 29.16
N SER A 471 14.67 8.01 29.75
CA SER A 471 15.31 7.93 31.06
C SER A 471 16.63 7.18 30.95
N ALA A 472 17.73 7.78 31.39
CA ALA A 472 18.99 7.06 31.52
C ALA A 472 18.84 5.94 32.55
N THR A 473 19.25 4.74 32.19
CA THR A 473 19.31 3.61 33.11
C THR A 473 20.73 3.47 33.64
N ASN A 474 20.90 2.77 34.76
CA ASN A 474 22.24 2.38 35.24
C ASN A 474 22.78 1.13 34.52
N ALA A 475 22.07 0.63 33.50
CA ALA A 475 22.49 -0.52 32.72
C ALA A 475 23.53 -0.11 31.67
N THR A 476 24.50 -0.99 31.44
CA THR A 476 25.45 -0.86 30.34
C THR A 476 24.91 -1.58 29.11
N CYS A 477 25.26 -1.14 27.91
CA CYS A 477 24.78 -1.77 26.68
C CYS A 477 25.06 -3.28 26.62
N ALA A 478 26.20 -3.71 27.19
CA ALA A 478 26.57 -5.12 27.28
C ALA A 478 25.57 -5.96 28.10
N SER A 479 24.87 -5.36 29.07
CA SER A 479 23.86 -6.05 29.87
C SER A 479 22.51 -6.21 29.17
N VAL A 480 22.19 -5.32 28.23
CA VAL A 480 20.93 -5.35 27.45
C VAL A 480 21.04 -6.27 26.23
N GLN A 481 22.26 -6.50 25.74
CA GLN A 481 22.58 -7.40 24.63
C GLN A 481 22.41 -8.89 24.95
N GLN A 482 22.18 -9.27 26.21
CA GLN A 482 21.93 -10.67 26.55
C GLN A 482 20.45 -11.00 26.30
N PRO A 483 20.12 -11.94 25.40
CA PRO A 483 18.74 -12.30 25.14
C PRO A 483 18.08 -12.79 26.44
N PRO A 484 16.85 -12.35 26.76
CA PRO A 484 16.13 -12.78 27.94
C PRO A 484 15.87 -14.29 27.85
N GLY A 485 16.69 -15.08 28.52
CA GLY A 485 16.60 -16.55 28.52
C GLY A 485 17.90 -17.32 28.27
N SER A 486 19.01 -16.66 27.94
CA SER A 486 20.33 -17.33 27.89
C SER A 486 21.04 -17.41 29.25
N GLY A 487 20.34 -17.11 30.34
CA GLY A 487 20.84 -17.43 31.67
C GLY A 487 20.87 -18.94 31.78
N ASP A 488 22.07 -19.50 31.89
CA ASP A 488 22.41 -20.92 32.08
C ASP A 488 21.61 -21.54 33.24
N GLY A 489 20.35 -21.84 32.97
CA GLY A 489 19.57 -22.84 33.69
C GLY A 489 20.08 -24.22 33.28
N ASP A 490 21.36 -24.46 33.52
CA ASP A 490 21.93 -25.80 33.69
C ASP A 490 21.27 -26.41 34.94
N ASP A 491 20.01 -26.78 34.81
CA ASP A 491 19.47 -27.89 35.59
C ASP A 491 19.99 -29.17 34.92
N ASP A 492 21.03 -29.71 35.55
CA ASP A 492 21.60 -31.05 35.43
C ASP A 492 20.61 -32.10 34.89
N ASP A 493 20.64 -32.38 33.59
CA ASP A 493 20.24 -33.67 33.05
C ASP A 493 21.40 -34.25 32.26
N GLY A 494 22.35 -34.81 33.02
CA GLY A 494 23.42 -35.63 32.48
C GLY A 494 22.87 -36.79 31.65
N ASN A 495 23.15 -36.77 30.35
CA ASN A 495 23.35 -38.00 29.61
C ASN A 495 24.40 -37.79 28.51
N GLY A 496 25.59 -38.33 28.76
CA GLY A 496 26.68 -38.32 27.81
C GLY A 496 26.47 -39.29 26.66
N GLY A 497 27.28 -39.12 25.61
CA GLY A 497 27.65 -40.21 24.73
C GLY A 497 27.84 -39.84 23.27
N GLY A 498 29.10 -39.63 22.88
CA GLY A 498 29.67 -39.93 21.55
C GLY A 498 29.17 -39.08 20.38
N GLY A 499 30.00 -38.49 19.53
CA GLY A 499 31.32 -38.91 19.09
C GLY A 499 31.32 -39.00 17.56
N GLY A 500 32.13 -38.16 16.91
CA GLY A 500 32.75 -38.48 15.64
C GLY A 500 32.15 -37.89 14.35
N GLY A 501 33.04 -37.33 13.53
CA GLY A 501 32.92 -37.42 12.07
C GLY A 501 32.94 -36.09 11.34
N GLY A 502 34.12 -35.72 10.79
CA GLY A 502 34.29 -34.56 9.94
C GLY A 502 33.82 -34.76 8.50
N GLY A 503 33.92 -33.70 7.71
CA GLY A 503 33.69 -33.75 6.27
C GLY A 503 33.66 -32.37 5.62
N SER A 504 34.76 -32.02 4.96
CA SER A 504 34.93 -30.88 4.06
C SER A 504 33.90 -30.82 2.92
N SER A 505 33.64 -29.63 2.39
CA SER A 505 33.84 -29.35 0.95
C SER A 505 33.63 -27.88 0.59
N ASP A 506 34.65 -27.34 -0.06
CA ASP A 506 34.64 -26.14 -0.88
C ASP A 506 33.66 -26.28 -2.06
N GLY A 507 32.98 -25.18 -2.38
CA GLY A 507 32.04 -25.10 -3.51
C GLY A 507 32.11 -23.75 -4.21
N SER A 508 33.23 -23.48 -4.89
CA SER A 508 33.38 -22.37 -5.84
C SER A 508 32.71 -22.69 -7.17
N SER A 509 31.77 -21.85 -7.62
CA SER A 509 31.23 -21.78 -8.99
C SER A 509 30.73 -20.34 -9.16
N GLY A 510 31.20 -19.50 -10.08
CA GLY A 510 31.30 -19.70 -11.52
C GLY A 510 30.38 -18.68 -12.19
N LEU A 511 30.79 -17.40 -12.20
CA LEU A 511 29.99 -16.27 -12.71
C LEU A 511 30.18 -16.17 -14.24
N LEU A 512 29.10 -16.36 -15.01
CA LEU A 512 29.08 -16.11 -16.45
C LEU A 512 28.60 -14.68 -16.73
N THR A 513 29.46 -13.93 -17.39
CA THR A 513 29.23 -12.59 -17.94
C THR A 513 28.41 -12.64 -19.22
N GLY A 514 27.38 -11.81 -19.33
CA GLY A 514 26.65 -11.57 -20.57
C GLY A 514 25.77 -10.33 -20.47
N ALA A 515 26.34 -9.15 -20.69
CA ALA A 515 25.59 -7.90 -20.81
C ALA A 515 25.32 -7.60 -22.29
N THR A 516 24.06 -7.37 -22.64
CA THR A 516 23.66 -6.68 -23.88
C THR A 516 22.89 -5.41 -23.53
N SER A 517 23.48 -4.31 -23.94
CA SER A 517 23.08 -2.91 -23.75
C SER A 517 22.00 -2.48 -24.76
N TRP A 518 20.77 -2.24 -24.31
CA TRP A 518 19.71 -1.55 -25.08
C TRP A 518 18.77 -0.67 -24.22
N ALA A 519 19.19 -0.23 -23.02
CA ALA A 519 18.35 0.60 -22.14
C ALA A 519 18.70 2.11 -22.08
N VAL A 520 19.83 2.52 -22.67
CA VAL A 520 20.37 3.89 -22.47
C VAL A 520 19.75 4.95 -23.40
N PHE A 521 19.08 4.56 -24.49
CA PHE A 521 18.48 5.53 -25.43
C PHE A 521 17.01 5.89 -25.16
N GLY A 522 16.26 5.04 -24.44
CA GLY A 522 14.83 5.30 -24.14
C GLY A 522 14.62 6.38 -23.07
N VAL A 523 15.44 6.35 -22.01
CA VAL A 523 15.31 7.28 -20.86
C VAL A 523 15.66 8.72 -21.23
N GLY A 524 16.65 8.92 -22.10
CA GLY A 524 17.09 10.27 -22.51
C GLY A 524 16.05 11.05 -23.32
N ILE A 525 15.23 10.37 -24.13
CA ILE A 525 14.17 11.03 -24.94
C ILE A 525 12.95 11.36 -24.08
N ALA A 526 12.61 10.50 -23.11
CA ALA A 526 11.52 10.76 -22.17
C ALA A 526 11.81 11.98 -21.28
N LEU A 527 13.04 12.10 -20.76
CA LEU A 527 13.45 13.24 -19.93
C LEU A 527 13.44 14.57 -20.71
N ALA A 528 13.82 14.55 -21.99
CA ALA A 528 13.77 15.76 -22.84
C ALA A 528 12.33 16.20 -23.15
N ALA A 529 11.40 15.26 -23.35
CA ALA A 529 9.99 15.58 -23.58
C ALA A 529 9.32 16.16 -22.32
N VAL A 530 9.58 15.58 -21.15
CA VAL A 530 9.07 16.08 -19.86
C VAL A 530 9.63 17.48 -19.56
N ALA A 531 10.92 17.72 -19.79
CA ALA A 531 11.52 19.03 -19.58
C ALA A 531 10.88 20.14 -20.46
N VAL A 532 10.50 19.82 -21.71
CA VAL A 532 9.82 20.78 -22.60
C VAL A 532 8.40 21.10 -22.12
N VAL A 533 7.67 20.11 -21.61
CA VAL A 533 6.33 20.32 -21.03
C VAL A 533 6.44 21.18 -19.78
N VAL A 534 7.31 20.83 -18.83
CA VAL A 534 7.51 21.58 -17.58
C VAL A 534 7.90 23.04 -17.85
N VAL A 535 8.85 23.30 -18.77
CA VAL A 535 9.22 24.68 -19.15
C VAL A 535 8.05 25.45 -19.76
N SER A 536 7.16 24.77 -20.49
CA SER A 536 5.98 25.38 -21.10
C SER A 536 4.92 25.74 -20.06
N VAL A 537 4.69 24.86 -19.08
CA VAL A 537 3.78 25.09 -17.94
C VAL A 537 4.26 26.28 -17.10
N PHE A 538 5.55 26.28 -16.70
CA PHE A 538 6.12 27.38 -15.92
C PHE A 538 6.15 28.72 -16.68
N ALA A 539 6.39 28.70 -18.00
CA ALA A 539 6.36 29.91 -18.81
C ALA A 539 4.94 30.50 -18.92
N ARG A 540 3.89 29.68 -18.93
CA ARG A 540 2.49 30.12 -18.97
C ARG A 540 1.98 30.61 -17.61
N ALA A 541 2.26 29.87 -16.53
CA ALA A 541 1.92 30.28 -15.16
C ALA A 541 2.55 31.63 -14.79
N ARG A 542 3.74 31.95 -15.33
CA ARG A 542 4.43 33.23 -15.12
C ARG A 542 3.94 34.36 -16.03
N ALA A 543 3.29 34.04 -17.16
CA ALA A 543 2.72 35.02 -18.08
C ALA A 543 1.28 35.44 -17.70
N GLY A 544 0.61 34.64 -16.86
CA GLY A 544 -0.74 34.91 -16.34
C GLY A 544 -0.80 35.63 -14.97
N ARG A 545 0.34 35.93 -14.34
CA ARG A 545 0.42 36.71 -13.09
C ARG A 545 0.79 38.17 -13.33
#